data_AF-A0A1A6AYL0-F1
#
_entry.id   AF-A0A1A6AYL0-F1
#
_cell.length_a   1.000
_cell.length_b   1.000
_cell.length_c   1.000
_cell.angle_alpha   90.00
_cell.angle_beta   90.00
_cell.angle_gamma   90.00
#
_symmetry.space_group_name_H-M   'P 1'
#
loop_
_entity.id
_entity.type
_entity.pdbx_description
1 polymer ?
#
loop_
_entity_poly.entity_id
_entity_poly.type
_entity_poly.pdbx_seq_one_letter_code
_entity_poly.pdbx_strand_id
1 'polypeptide(L)'
;MNDIKVMVWLFPILFIFHDFEEIIFMQSWVSKNRRYLYERFHTLSKRLLCHFDNITTASFAFGVAEEFILISIITVVSYVTNWYILWVGLFIAFTLHLVIHCFQALIVRKYVPAIITSVICLPICIYIIKHIVKLFPLDTVVLYSILSFIIMVVNLIFIHKGMDVFSKWLAQYEQQSQ
;
A
#
# COMPACT_ATOMS: atom_id res chain seq x y z
N MET A 1 6.40 -14.26 -23.74
CA MET A 1 7.26 -14.41 -22.54
C MET A 1 8.05 -13.14 -22.22
N ASN A 2 8.63 -12.44 -23.20
CA ASN A 2 9.35 -11.18 -22.96
C ASN A 2 8.44 -10.07 -22.39
N ASP A 3 7.18 -9.99 -22.82
CA ASP A 3 6.26 -8.95 -22.35
C ASP A 3 5.94 -9.07 -20.85
N ILE A 4 5.75 -10.30 -20.35
CA ILE A 4 5.48 -10.56 -18.92
C ILE A 4 6.69 -10.17 -18.07
N LYS A 5 7.90 -10.47 -18.55
CA LYS A 5 9.15 -10.12 -17.86
C LYS A 5 9.35 -8.61 -17.73
N VAL A 6 8.83 -7.82 -18.66
CA VAL A 6 8.82 -6.36 -18.54
C VAL A 6 7.68 -5.90 -17.63
N MET A 7 6.50 -6.51 -17.74
CA MET A 7 5.33 -6.17 -16.93
C MET A 7 5.56 -6.35 -15.43
N VAL A 8 6.36 -7.34 -15.00
CA VAL A 8 6.59 -7.55 -13.56
C VAL A 8 7.26 -6.36 -12.88
N TRP A 9 8.09 -5.60 -13.60
CA TRP A 9 8.75 -4.41 -13.09
C TRP A 9 7.81 -3.23 -12.88
N LEU A 10 6.61 -3.26 -13.48
CA LEU A 10 5.63 -2.19 -13.27
C LEU A 10 5.04 -2.21 -11.86
N PHE A 11 5.08 -3.32 -11.13
CA PHE A 11 4.52 -3.36 -9.78
C PHE A 11 5.25 -2.44 -8.80
N PRO A 12 6.57 -2.57 -8.55
CA PRO A 12 7.26 -1.65 -7.63
C PRO A 12 7.15 -0.18 -8.09
N ILE A 13 7.13 0.07 -9.40
CA ILE A 13 6.98 1.43 -9.97
C ILE A 13 5.60 2.02 -9.66
N LEU A 14 4.53 1.27 -9.94
CA LEU A 14 3.16 1.70 -9.68
C LEU A 14 2.89 1.86 -8.18
N PHE A 15 3.45 0.96 -7.36
CA PHE A 15 3.37 1.03 -5.90
C PHE A 15 3.99 2.34 -5.39
N ILE A 16 5.27 2.59 -5.67
CA ILE A 16 5.93 3.78 -5.12
C ILE A 16 5.35 5.09 -5.68
N PHE A 17 4.93 5.09 -6.95
CA PHE A 17 4.27 6.25 -7.55
C PHE A 17 2.97 6.62 -6.81
N HIS A 18 2.17 5.61 -6.44
CA HIS A 18 0.97 5.77 -5.65
C HIS A 18 1.29 6.24 -4.22
N ASP A 19 2.18 5.52 -3.54
CA ASP A 19 2.50 5.75 -2.13
C ASP A 19 3.24 7.06 -1.89
N PHE A 20 3.89 7.66 -2.90
CA PHE A 20 4.40 9.03 -2.80
C PHE A 20 3.30 10.03 -2.45
N GLU A 21 2.10 9.89 -3.02
CA GLU A 21 0.97 10.77 -2.68
C GLU A 21 0.55 10.57 -1.20
N GLU A 22 0.56 9.33 -0.71
CA GLU A 22 0.28 9.05 0.70
C GLU A 22 1.34 9.64 1.62
N ILE A 23 2.63 9.41 1.34
CA ILE A 23 3.74 9.94 2.15
C ILE A 23 3.62 11.47 2.28
N ILE A 24 3.36 12.16 1.17
CA ILE A 24 3.33 13.62 1.13
C ILE A 24 2.08 14.18 1.83
N PHE A 25 0.91 13.57 1.64
CA PHE A 25 -0.36 14.19 2.04
C PHE A 25 -1.07 13.55 3.23
N MET A 26 -0.78 12.29 3.59
CA MET A 26 -1.57 11.56 4.59
C MET A 26 -1.61 12.26 5.94
N GLN A 27 -0.45 12.63 6.49
CA GLN A 27 -0.38 13.28 7.81
C GLN A 27 -1.13 14.63 7.82
N SER A 28 -0.86 15.50 6.83
CA SER A 28 -1.52 16.80 6.72
C SER A 28 -3.02 16.67 6.50
N TRP A 29 -3.46 15.68 5.73
CA TRP A 29 -4.87 15.43 5.45
C TRP A 29 -5.63 14.95 6.68
N VAL A 30 -5.07 14.00 7.44
CA VAL A 30 -5.66 13.50 8.69
C VAL A 30 -5.78 14.65 9.70
N SER A 31 -4.73 15.44 9.87
CA SER A 31 -4.74 16.60 10.77
C SER A 31 -5.83 17.60 10.40
N LYS A 32 -5.93 17.99 9.11
CA LYS A 32 -6.93 18.95 8.61
C LYS A 32 -8.36 18.44 8.73
N ASN A 33 -8.60 17.14 8.52
CA ASN A 33 -9.95 16.56 8.48
C ASN A 33 -10.36 15.87 9.79
N ARG A 34 -9.52 15.90 10.82
CA ARG A 34 -9.70 15.18 12.09
C ARG A 34 -11.10 15.33 12.70
N ARG A 35 -11.54 16.58 12.87
CA ARG A 35 -12.85 16.90 13.45
C ARG A 35 -14.00 16.33 12.62
N TYR A 36 -13.92 16.54 11.30
CA TYR A 36 -14.91 16.03 10.35
C TYR A 36 -15.01 14.49 10.36
N LEU A 37 -13.87 13.81 10.40
CA LEU A 37 -13.83 12.35 10.47
C LEU A 37 -14.45 11.86 11.79
N TYR A 38 -14.11 12.48 12.92
CA TYR A 38 -14.66 12.12 14.22
C TYR A 38 -16.18 12.31 14.29
N GLU A 39 -16.72 13.40 13.76
CA GLU A 39 -18.16 13.68 13.75
C GLU A 39 -18.93 12.72 12.82
N ARG A 40 -18.35 12.38 11.66
CA ARG A 40 -19.03 11.56 10.63
C ARG A 40 -18.83 10.04 10.82
N PHE A 41 -17.69 9.62 11.38
CA PHE A 41 -17.28 8.22 11.50
C PHE A 41 -16.78 7.89 12.91
N HIS A 42 -17.49 8.36 13.93
CA HIS A 42 -17.10 8.31 15.34
C HIS A 42 -16.42 7.00 15.80
N THR A 43 -17.01 5.83 15.52
CA THR A 43 -16.47 4.52 15.93
C THR A 43 -15.16 4.17 15.22
N LEU A 44 -15.04 4.46 13.92
CA LEU A 44 -13.87 4.14 13.11
C LEU A 44 -12.73 5.13 13.40
N SER A 45 -13.08 6.41 13.51
CA SER A 45 -12.15 7.50 13.79
C SER A 45 -11.53 7.42 15.18
N LYS A 46 -12.25 6.93 16.20
CA LYS A 46 -11.65 6.77 17.53
C LYS A 46 -10.48 5.77 17.56
N ARG A 47 -10.51 4.73 16.70
CA ARG A 47 -9.40 3.77 16.57
C ARG A 47 -8.32 4.29 15.62
N LEU A 48 -8.71 4.79 14.46
CA LEU A 48 -7.77 5.26 13.43
C LEU A 48 -7.03 6.55 13.85
N LEU A 49 -7.73 7.55 14.39
CA LEU A 49 -7.11 8.82 14.75
C LEU A 49 -6.13 8.68 15.93
N CYS A 50 -6.40 7.81 16.90
CA CYS A 50 -5.45 7.51 17.96
C CYS A 50 -4.17 6.83 17.43
N HIS A 51 -4.27 6.07 16.35
CA HIS A 51 -3.13 5.45 15.68
C HIS A 51 -2.30 6.47 14.90
N PHE A 52 -2.97 7.40 14.20
CA PHE A 52 -2.31 8.45 13.44
C PHE A 52 -1.68 9.57 14.29
N ASP A 53 -2.06 9.72 15.56
CA ASP A 53 -1.50 10.77 16.44
C ASP A 53 0.01 10.59 16.70
N ASN A 54 0.52 9.35 16.60
CA ASN A 54 1.92 9.04 16.86
C ASN A 54 2.73 8.75 15.58
N ILE A 55 2.08 8.71 14.41
CA ILE A 55 2.71 8.39 13.14
C ILE A 55 3.17 9.69 12.47
N THR A 56 4.49 9.88 12.43
CA THR A 56 5.14 10.96 11.68
C THR A 56 5.26 10.59 10.21
N THR A 57 5.41 11.57 9.30
CA THR A 57 5.75 11.29 7.90
C THR A 57 6.97 10.38 7.76
N ALA A 58 7.99 10.54 8.61
CA ALA A 58 9.17 9.67 8.58
C ALA A 58 8.85 8.22 8.96
N SER A 59 8.01 8.02 9.99
CA SER A 59 7.55 6.69 10.39
C SER A 59 6.66 6.05 9.32
N PHE A 60 5.78 6.84 8.67
CA PHE A 60 4.99 6.36 7.54
C PHE A 60 5.87 5.97 6.34
N ALA A 61 6.85 6.80 5.99
CA ALA A 61 7.81 6.51 4.92
C ALA A 61 8.65 5.26 5.21
N PHE A 62 8.97 4.98 6.48
CA PHE A 62 9.61 3.72 6.88
C PHE A 62 8.73 2.50 6.54
N GLY A 63 7.43 2.58 6.82
CA GLY A 63 6.47 1.52 6.46
C GLY A 63 6.40 1.30 4.95
N VAL A 64 6.24 2.38 4.17
CA VAL A 64 6.22 2.29 2.70
C VAL A 64 7.53 1.73 2.14
N ALA A 65 8.68 2.09 2.73
CA ALA A 65 9.97 1.58 2.31
C ALA A 65 10.10 0.07 2.53
N GLU A 66 9.58 -0.46 3.64
CA GLU A 66 9.52 -1.90 3.92
C GLU A 66 8.72 -2.64 2.85
N GLU A 67 7.49 -2.18 2.57
CA GLU A 67 6.61 -2.81 1.57
C GLU A 67 7.23 -2.74 0.17
N PHE A 68 7.83 -1.60 -0.18
CA PHE A 68 8.53 -1.43 -1.46
C PHE A 68 9.69 -2.42 -1.60
N ILE A 69 10.47 -2.65 -0.54
CA ILE A 69 11.57 -3.62 -0.55
C ILE A 69 11.02 -5.03 -0.76
N LEU A 70 9.96 -5.43 -0.04
CA LEU A 70 9.34 -6.74 -0.22
C LEU A 70 8.78 -6.94 -1.62
N ILE A 71 8.04 -5.96 -2.15
CA ILE A 71 7.50 -6.01 -3.52
C ILE A 71 8.65 -6.12 -4.53
N SER A 72 9.75 -5.40 -4.31
CA SER A 72 10.94 -5.47 -5.16
C SER A 72 11.60 -6.84 -5.12
N ILE A 73 11.78 -7.44 -3.93
CA ILE A 73 12.33 -8.79 -3.77
C ILE A 73 11.46 -9.80 -4.51
N ILE A 74 10.14 -9.75 -4.32
CA ILE A 74 9.22 -10.68 -4.97
C ILE A 74 9.24 -10.49 -6.49
N THR A 75 9.33 -9.25 -6.97
CA THR A 75 9.49 -8.94 -8.39
C THR A 75 10.77 -9.54 -8.97
N VAL A 76 11.90 -9.40 -8.28
CA VAL A 76 13.20 -9.98 -8.69
C VAL A 76 13.13 -11.51 -8.69
N VAL A 77 12.58 -12.12 -7.64
CA VAL A 77 12.43 -13.58 -7.53
C VAL A 77 11.54 -14.09 -8.66
N SER A 78 10.40 -13.46 -8.93
CA SER A 78 9.52 -13.83 -10.03
C SER A 78 10.21 -13.69 -11.39
N TYR A 79 10.99 -12.64 -11.60
CA TYR A 79 11.75 -12.42 -12.83
C TYR A 79 12.82 -13.50 -13.06
N VAL A 80 13.60 -13.84 -12.03
CA VAL A 80 14.72 -14.81 -12.12
C VAL A 80 14.21 -16.24 -12.22
N THR A 81 13.21 -16.61 -11.42
CA THR A 81 12.71 -17.99 -11.31
C THR A 81 11.59 -18.31 -12.30
N ASN A 82 11.03 -17.31 -12.97
CA ASN A 82 9.79 -17.38 -13.75
C ASN A 82 8.56 -17.84 -12.94
N TRP A 83 8.61 -17.71 -11.61
CA TRP A 83 7.49 -18.05 -10.73
C TRP A 83 6.68 -16.80 -10.38
N TYR A 84 5.61 -16.56 -11.14
CA TYR A 84 4.85 -15.30 -11.09
C TYR A 84 3.60 -15.35 -10.20
N ILE A 85 3.17 -16.52 -9.73
CA ILE A 85 1.85 -16.67 -9.13
C ILE A 85 1.68 -15.88 -7.82
N LEU A 86 2.73 -15.82 -6.99
CA LEU A 86 2.74 -15.01 -5.77
C LEU A 86 2.72 -13.51 -6.10
N TRP A 87 3.52 -13.09 -7.09
CA TRP A 87 3.51 -11.72 -7.59
C TRP A 87 2.12 -11.31 -8.09
N VAL A 88 1.41 -12.19 -8.79
CA VAL A 88 0.04 -11.94 -9.27
C VAL A 88 -0.92 -11.72 -8.10
N GLY A 89 -0.86 -12.57 -7.08
CA GLY A 89 -1.71 -12.43 -5.90
C GLY A 89 -1.47 -11.10 -5.17
N LEU A 90 -0.21 -10.69 -5.02
CA LEU A 90 0.13 -9.40 -4.41
C LEU A 90 -0.27 -8.22 -5.30
N PHE A 91 -0.11 -8.33 -6.61
CA PHE A 91 -0.53 -7.28 -7.54
C PHE A 91 -2.04 -7.08 -7.55
N ILE A 92 -2.81 -8.17 -7.42
CA ILE A 92 -4.27 -8.12 -7.23
C ILE A 92 -4.61 -7.45 -5.89
N ALA A 93 -3.92 -7.80 -4.80
CA ALA A 93 -4.11 -7.17 -3.50
C ALA A 93 -3.82 -5.65 -3.55
N PHE A 94 -2.74 -5.23 -4.21
CA PHE A 94 -2.43 -3.83 -4.46
C PHE A 94 -3.51 -3.13 -5.30
N THR A 95 -4.01 -3.78 -6.35
CA THR A 95 -5.10 -3.22 -7.17
C THR A 95 -6.37 -3.01 -6.35
N LEU A 96 -6.70 -3.96 -5.46
CA LEU A 96 -7.82 -3.82 -4.53
C LEU A 96 -7.61 -2.67 -3.55
N HIS A 97 -6.38 -2.46 -3.08
CA HIS A 97 -6.02 -1.31 -2.24
C HIS A 97 -6.30 0.03 -2.95
N LEU A 98 -5.92 0.19 -4.23
CA LEU A 98 -6.27 1.38 -5.03
C LEU A 98 -7.79 1.58 -5.15
N VAL A 99 -8.54 0.49 -5.36
CA VAL A 99 -10.01 0.54 -5.41
C VAL A 99 -10.59 1.02 -4.08
N ILE A 100 -10.03 0.57 -2.96
CA ILE A 100 -10.45 1.00 -1.61
C ILE A 100 -10.28 2.52 -1.48
N HIS A 101 -9.18 3.10 -1.95
CA HIS A 101 -8.99 4.57 -1.93
C HIS A 101 -10.05 5.32 -2.73
N CYS A 102 -10.43 4.81 -3.90
CA CYS A 102 -11.54 5.38 -4.67
C CYS A 102 -12.87 5.33 -3.91
N PHE A 103 -13.17 4.21 -3.24
CA PHE A 103 -14.36 4.11 -2.40
C PHE A 103 -14.30 5.04 -1.17
N GLN A 104 -13.14 5.14 -0.53
CA GLN A 104 -12.94 6.06 0.60
C GLN A 104 -13.21 7.50 0.17
N ALA A 105 -12.68 7.96 -0.97
CA ALA A 105 -12.93 9.30 -1.49
C ALA A 105 -14.43 9.54 -1.76
N LEU A 106 -15.13 8.55 -2.34
CA LEU A 106 -16.56 8.64 -2.62
C LEU A 106 -17.40 8.74 -1.33
N ILE A 107 -17.08 7.95 -0.31
CA ILE A 107 -17.79 7.94 0.97
C ILE A 107 -17.50 9.23 1.75
N VAL A 108 -16.23 9.62 1.84
CA VAL A 108 -15.78 10.82 2.56
C VAL A 108 -16.23 12.10 1.85
N ARG A 109 -16.48 12.05 0.53
CA ARG A 109 -16.89 13.19 -0.33
C ARG A 109 -15.93 14.38 -0.25
N LYS A 110 -14.66 14.09 0.00
CA LYS A 110 -13.54 15.04 -0.02
C LYS A 110 -12.37 14.36 -0.72
N TYR A 111 -11.39 15.15 -1.10
CA TYR A 111 -10.07 14.61 -1.44
C TYR A 111 -9.62 13.65 -0.34
N VAL A 112 -9.05 12.52 -0.71
CA VAL A 112 -8.37 11.55 0.16
C VAL A 112 -6.99 11.35 -0.47
N PRO A 113 -5.89 11.36 0.31
CA PRO A 113 -4.56 11.03 -0.20
C PRO A 113 -4.60 9.76 -1.03
N ALA A 114 -3.78 9.69 -2.07
CA ALA A 114 -3.70 8.59 -3.03
C ALA A 114 -4.84 8.49 -4.04
N ILE A 115 -5.86 9.37 -4.04
CA ILE A 115 -6.97 9.28 -4.99
C ILE A 115 -6.53 9.57 -6.43
N ILE A 116 -5.64 10.55 -6.64
CA ILE A 116 -5.25 10.97 -8.00
C ILE A 116 -4.42 9.87 -8.63
N THR A 117 -3.38 9.42 -7.92
CA THR A 117 -2.52 8.33 -8.37
C THR A 117 -3.28 7.00 -8.48
N SER A 118 -4.23 6.70 -7.58
CA SER A 118 -5.10 5.51 -7.71
C SER A 118 -5.90 5.50 -9.02
N VAL A 119 -6.53 6.63 -9.38
CA VAL A 119 -7.30 6.73 -10.63
C VAL A 119 -6.40 6.56 -11.87
N ILE A 120 -5.14 7.02 -11.81
CA ILE A 120 -4.16 6.84 -12.89
C ILE A 120 -3.66 5.40 -12.96
N CYS A 121 -3.35 4.78 -11.81
CA CYS A 121 -2.79 3.43 -11.73
C CYS A 121 -3.81 2.34 -12.06
N LEU A 122 -5.09 2.52 -11.71
CA LEU A 122 -6.13 1.50 -11.86
C LEU A 122 -6.30 0.96 -13.29
N PRO A 123 -6.41 1.81 -14.35
CA PRO A 123 -6.47 1.32 -15.73
C PRO A 123 -5.28 0.45 -16.12
N ILE A 124 -4.07 0.82 -15.68
CA ILE A 124 -2.83 0.09 -15.95
C ILE A 124 -2.86 -1.26 -15.22
N CYS A 125 -3.25 -1.26 -13.94
CA CYS A 125 -3.36 -2.48 -13.13
C CYS A 125 -4.39 -3.46 -13.72
N ILE A 126 -5.57 -2.97 -14.10
CA ILE A 126 -6.62 -3.79 -14.73
C ILE A 126 -6.12 -4.39 -16.05
N TYR A 127 -5.40 -3.60 -16.85
CA TYR A 127 -4.80 -4.10 -18.09
C TYR A 127 -3.80 -5.23 -17.84
N ILE A 128 -2.88 -5.06 -16.87
CA ILE A 128 -1.88 -6.07 -16.49
C ILE A 128 -2.55 -7.35 -15.98
N ILE A 129 -3.52 -7.23 -15.06
CA ILE A 129 -4.26 -8.37 -14.50
C ILE A 129 -4.97 -9.15 -15.61
N LYS A 130 -5.65 -8.47 -16.55
CA LYS A 130 -6.33 -9.11 -17.68
C LYS A 130 -5.39 -9.93 -18.56
N HIS A 131 -4.12 -9.56 -18.65
CA HIS A 131 -3.13 -10.30 -19.44
C HIS A 131 -2.54 -11.46 -18.64
N ILE A 132 -2.14 -11.22 -17.39
CA ILE A 132 -1.40 -12.22 -16.61
C ILE A 132 -2.31 -13.32 -16.06
N VAL A 133 -3.55 -13.01 -15.67
CA VAL A 133 -4.50 -14.02 -15.15
C VAL A 133 -4.84 -15.09 -16.19
N LYS A 134 -4.77 -14.77 -17.49
CA LYS A 134 -4.99 -15.76 -18.58
C LYS A 134 -3.92 -16.85 -18.65
N LEU A 135 -2.79 -16.66 -17.95
CA LEU A 135 -1.65 -17.57 -17.96
C LEU A 135 -1.75 -18.64 -16.88
N PHE A 136 -2.69 -18.50 -15.94
CA PHE A 136 -2.82 -19.38 -14.78
C PHE A 136 -4.26 -19.88 -14.65
N PRO A 137 -4.46 -21.09 -14.09
CA PRO A 137 -5.79 -21.55 -13.70
C PRO A 137 -6.44 -20.59 -12.70
N LEU A 138 -7.75 -20.34 -12.86
CA LEU A 138 -8.48 -19.35 -12.07
C LEU A 138 -8.49 -19.68 -10.57
N ASP A 139 -8.66 -20.94 -10.22
CA ASP A 139 -8.59 -21.47 -8.86
C ASP A 139 -7.22 -21.17 -8.20
N THR A 140 -6.14 -21.34 -8.96
CA THR A 140 -4.79 -21.01 -8.50
C THR A 140 -4.63 -19.51 -8.27
N VAL A 141 -5.12 -18.67 -9.20
CA VAL A 141 -5.08 -17.20 -9.03
C VAL A 141 -5.85 -16.77 -7.79
N VAL A 142 -7.05 -17.32 -7.57
CA VAL A 142 -7.89 -17.01 -6.41
C VAL A 142 -7.18 -17.43 -5.12
N LEU A 143 -6.66 -18.66 -5.05
CA LEU A 143 -5.95 -19.17 -3.88
C LEU A 143 -4.76 -18.28 -3.51
N TYR A 144 -3.89 -17.96 -4.47
CA TYR A 144 -2.71 -17.14 -4.23
C TYR A 144 -3.04 -15.69 -3.95
N SER A 145 -4.14 -15.16 -4.47
CA SER A 145 -4.63 -13.81 -4.11
C SER A 145 -5.06 -13.75 -2.65
N ILE A 146 -5.80 -14.77 -2.18
CA ILE A 146 -6.19 -14.88 -0.76
C ILE A 146 -4.96 -15.03 0.12
N LEU A 147 -4.02 -15.90 -0.26
CA LEU A 147 -2.78 -16.10 0.49
C LEU A 147 -1.96 -14.81 0.57
N SER A 148 -1.81 -14.11 -0.57
CA SER A 148 -1.07 -12.84 -0.64
C SER A 148 -1.73 -11.75 0.20
N PHE A 149 -3.06 -11.68 0.20
CA PHE A 149 -3.80 -10.76 1.05
C PHE A 149 -3.56 -11.04 2.54
N ILE A 150 -3.60 -12.31 2.96
CA ILE A 150 -3.30 -12.71 4.36
C ILE A 150 -1.86 -12.32 4.72
N ILE A 151 -0.89 -12.63 3.84
CA ILE A 151 0.52 -12.26 4.05
C ILE A 151 0.65 -10.75 4.22
N MET A 152 0.00 -9.96 3.37
CA MET A 152 0.06 -8.50 3.43
C MET A 152 -0.55 -7.96 4.74
N VAL A 153 -1.71 -8.46 5.15
CA VAL A 153 -2.34 -8.05 6.42
C VAL A 153 -1.45 -8.38 7.61
N VAL A 154 -0.85 -9.57 7.62
CA VAL A 154 0.09 -9.96 8.67
C VAL A 154 1.32 -9.05 8.66
N ASN A 155 1.86 -8.75 7.48
CA ASN A 155 3.00 -7.84 7.35
C ASN A 155 2.67 -6.44 7.89
N LEU A 156 1.55 -5.84 7.46
CA LEU A 156 1.09 -4.53 7.94
C LEU A 156 1.01 -4.45 9.47
N ILE A 157 0.58 -5.53 10.15
CA ILE A 157 0.57 -5.57 11.62
C ILE A 157 1.98 -5.45 12.20
N PHE A 158 2.98 -6.11 11.59
CA PHE A 158 4.38 -6.00 12.02
C PHE A 158 4.97 -4.63 11.69
N ILE A 159 4.69 -4.11 10.49
CA ILE A 159 5.15 -2.79 10.06
C ILE A 159 4.64 -1.72 11.01
N HIS A 160 3.35 -1.72 11.36
CA HIS A 160 2.82 -0.72 12.30
C HIS A 160 3.52 -0.75 13.67
N LYS A 161 3.89 -1.94 14.17
CA LYS A 161 4.72 -2.03 15.38
C LYS A 161 6.13 -1.49 15.16
N GLY A 162 6.73 -1.77 13.99
CA GLY A 162 8.03 -1.24 13.59
C GLY A 162 8.04 0.29 13.47
N MET A 163 6.97 0.87 12.90
CA MET A 163 6.74 2.30 12.75
C MET A 163 6.74 3.01 14.11
N ASP A 164 6.08 2.45 15.13
CA ASP A 164 6.06 2.98 16.49
C ASP A 164 7.45 2.95 17.15
N VAL A 165 8.18 1.84 16.96
CA VAL A 165 9.54 1.68 17.48
C VAL A 165 10.49 2.68 16.80
N PHE A 166 10.41 2.79 15.47
CA PHE A 166 11.20 3.72 14.67
C PHE A 166 10.93 5.17 15.06
N SER A 167 9.65 5.55 15.25
CA SER A 167 9.25 6.89 15.68
C SER A 167 9.91 7.28 17.02
N LYS A 168 9.91 6.38 18.00
CA LYS A 168 10.56 6.59 19.31
C LYS A 168 12.08 6.70 19.18
N TRP A 169 12.68 5.82 18.38
CA TRP A 169 14.12 5.84 18.14
C TRP A 169 14.57 7.15 17.47
N LEU A 170 13.83 7.60 16.46
CA LEU A 170 14.15 8.84 15.73
C LEU A 170 14.07 10.06 16.65
N ALA A 171 13.07 10.13 17.52
CA ALA A 171 12.95 11.20 18.51
C ALA A 171 14.15 11.24 19.49
N GLN A 172 14.67 10.07 19.89
CA GLN A 172 15.88 9.99 20.73
C GLN A 172 17.13 10.46 19.96
N TYR A 173 17.26 10.07 18.70
CA TYR A 173 18.38 10.46 17.84
C TYR A 173 18.44 11.99 17.63
N GLU A 174 17.29 12.62 17.41
CA GLU A 174 17.20 14.09 17.26
C GLU A 174 17.57 14.82 18.56
N GLN A 175 17.17 14.29 19.73
CA GLN A 175 17.50 14.88 21.04
C GLN A 175 18.98 14.74 21.41
N GLN A 176 19.67 13.70 20.96
CA GLN A 176 21.12 13.53 21.18
C GLN A 176 21.97 14.47 20.32
N SER A 177 21.36 15.10 19.32
CA SER A 177 22.03 15.99 18.36
C SER A 177 21.94 17.48 18.78
N GLN A 178 21.33 17.77 19.93
CA GLN A 178 21.21 19.10 20.57
C GLN A 178 22.10 19.18 21.81
#